data_AF-A0A920BI63-F1
#
_entry.id   AF-A0A920BI63-F1
#
_cell.length_a   1.000
_cell.length_b   1.000
_cell.length_c   1.000
_cell.angle_alpha   90.00
_cell.angle_beta   90.00
_cell.angle_gamma   90.00
#
_symmetry.space_group_name_H-M   'P 1'
#
loop_
_entity.id
_entity.type
_entity.pdbx_description
1 polymer ?
#
loop_
_entity_poly.entity_id
_entity_poly.type
_entity_poly.pdbx_seq_one_letter_code
_entity_poly.pdbx_strand_id
1 'polypeptide(L)'
;MLSGETAIGEFPVESVQTMSRIAQRADEAFDYERWAERVAQLRQIPEDEPSSTGSEGITDAMTLATWRAANELDLAALLCISGSVLLFDPWLGFDLTYQSWE
;
A
#
# COMPACT_ATOMS: atom_id res chain seq x y z
N MET A 1 14.71 -1.11 3.64
CA MET A 1 15.65 0.02 3.45
C MET A 1 17.07 -0.53 3.49
N LEU A 2 17.95 -0.05 2.61
CA LEU A 2 19.39 -0.34 2.63
C LEU A 2 20.13 0.91 3.15
N SER A 3 21.19 0.72 3.92
CA SER A 3 21.91 1.80 4.60
C SER A 3 23.39 1.78 4.22
N GLY A 4 24.25 1.23 5.08
CA GLY A 4 25.70 1.16 4.84
C GLY A 4 26.05 0.31 3.62
N GLU A 5 25.19 -0.66 3.29
CA GLU A 5 25.30 -1.53 2.11
C GLU A 5 25.34 -0.73 0.81
N THR A 6 24.59 0.37 0.73
CA THR A 6 24.56 1.27 -0.43
C THR A 6 25.39 2.53 -0.24
N ALA A 7 25.62 2.98 1.00
CA ALA A 7 26.31 4.24 1.28
C ALA A 7 27.85 4.13 1.24
N ILE A 8 28.41 3.02 1.75
CA ILE A 8 29.87 2.81 1.85
C ILE A 8 30.30 1.38 1.49
N GLY A 9 29.36 0.52 1.10
CA GLY A 9 29.62 -0.89 0.83
C GLY A 9 30.47 -1.12 -0.42
N GLU A 10 31.17 -2.26 -0.44
CA GLU A 10 32.00 -2.67 -1.58
C GLU A 10 31.17 -3.10 -2.80
N PHE A 11 29.91 -3.53 -2.58
CA PHE A 11 28.99 -4.06 -3.59
C PHE A 11 27.60 -3.41 -3.53
N PRO A 12 27.48 -2.09 -3.77
CA PRO A 12 26.22 -1.37 -3.61
C PRO A 12 25.17 -1.79 -4.66
N VAL A 13 25.59 -2.10 -5.89
CA VAL A 13 24.68 -2.51 -6.98
C VAL A 13 24.12 -3.91 -6.70
N GLU A 14 24.97 -4.85 -6.31
CA GLU A 14 24.60 -6.23 -6.01
C GLU A 14 23.69 -6.30 -4.79
N SER A 15 23.90 -5.41 -3.81
CA SER A 15 23.04 -5.29 -2.64
C SER A 15 21.61 -4.91 -3.04
N VAL A 16 21.45 -3.89 -3.89
CA VAL A 16 20.14 -3.48 -4.42
C VAL A 16 19.50 -4.58 -5.26
N GLN A 17 20.27 -5.22 -6.16
CA GLN A 17 19.76 -6.31 -6.98
C GLN A 17 19.31 -7.51 -6.14
N THR A 18 20.04 -7.82 -5.07
CA THR A 18 19.69 -8.89 -4.15
C THR A 18 18.40 -8.57 -3.42
N MET A 19 18.28 -7.34 -2.88
CA MET A 19 17.05 -6.92 -2.22
C MET A 19 15.85 -6.91 -3.17
N SER A 20 16.02 -6.45 -4.41
CA SER A 20 14.98 -6.50 -5.45
C SER A 20 14.51 -7.94 -5.72
N ARG A 21 15.45 -8.89 -5.86
CA ARG A 21 15.14 -10.32 -6.05
C ARG A 21 14.43 -10.95 -4.85
N ILE A 22 14.72 -10.49 -3.63
CA ILE A 22 14.04 -10.95 -2.42
C ILE A 22 12.64 -10.37 -2.36
N ALA A 23 12.50 -9.07 -2.59
CA ALA A 23 11.20 -8.39 -2.60
C ALA A 23 10.25 -9.02 -3.63
N GLN A 24 10.72 -9.24 -4.86
CA GLN A 24 9.92 -9.90 -5.89
C GLN A 24 9.45 -11.30 -5.47
N ARG A 25 10.33 -12.12 -4.88
CA ARG A 25 9.94 -13.47 -4.41
C ARG A 25 8.97 -13.42 -3.24
N ALA A 26 9.15 -12.46 -2.34
CA ALA A 26 8.23 -12.26 -1.22
C ALA A 26 6.84 -11.85 -1.75
N ASP A 27 6.81 -11.00 -2.77
CA ASP A 27 5.61 -10.53 -3.46
C ASP A 27 4.86 -11.67 -4.16
N GLU A 28 5.58 -12.48 -4.93
CA GLU A 28 5.03 -13.67 -5.62
C GLU A 28 4.44 -14.70 -4.64
N ALA A 29 4.94 -14.76 -3.41
CA ALA A 29 4.48 -15.66 -2.36
C ALA A 29 3.43 -15.01 -1.42
N PHE A 30 3.12 -13.73 -1.60
CA PHE A 30 2.24 -12.99 -0.69
C PHE A 30 0.76 -13.30 -0.96
N ASP A 31 0.02 -13.59 0.12
CA ASP A 31 -1.42 -13.87 0.06
C ASP A 31 -2.21 -12.56 0.11
N TYR A 32 -2.39 -12.04 -1.09
CA TYR A 32 -3.00 -10.76 -1.39
C TYR A 32 -4.49 -10.66 -1.00
N GLU A 33 -5.26 -11.72 -1.23
CA GLU A 33 -6.68 -11.77 -0.87
C GLU A 33 -6.87 -11.74 0.65
N ARG A 34 -6.14 -12.62 1.36
CA ARG A 34 -6.22 -12.72 2.82
C ARG A 34 -5.73 -11.45 3.51
N TRP A 35 -4.74 -10.78 2.91
CA TRP A 35 -4.29 -9.50 3.41
C TRP A 35 -5.38 -8.43 3.30
N ALA A 36 -6.05 -8.31 2.16
CA ALA A 36 -7.12 -7.35 1.97
C ALA A 36 -8.31 -7.59 2.91
N GLU A 37 -8.67 -8.85 3.17
CA GLU A 37 -9.68 -9.20 4.17
C GLU A 37 -9.28 -8.73 5.58
N ARG A 38 -8.01 -8.91 5.96
CA ARG A 38 -7.49 -8.45 7.25
C ARG A 38 -7.51 -6.93 7.36
N VAL A 39 -7.13 -6.22 6.31
CA VAL A 39 -7.19 -4.75 6.25
C VAL A 39 -8.63 -4.26 6.39
N ALA A 40 -9.57 -4.89 5.69
CA ALA A 40 -10.99 -4.54 5.79
C ALA A 40 -11.53 -4.77 7.22
N GLN A 41 -11.10 -5.83 7.90
CA GLN A 41 -11.46 -6.08 9.31
C GLN A 41 -10.88 -5.03 10.26
N LEU A 42 -9.62 -4.64 10.08
CA LEU A 42 -8.97 -3.61 10.91
C LEU A 42 -9.62 -2.24 10.77
N ARG A 43 -10.24 -1.96 9.61
CA ARG A 43 -10.92 -0.69 9.30
C ARG A 43 -12.41 -0.69 9.62
N GLN A 44 -12.96 -1.79 10.15
CA GLN A 44 -14.29 -1.77 10.77
C GLN A 44 -14.21 -1.01 12.10
N ILE A 45 -14.15 0.32 12.02
CA ILE A 45 -14.31 1.21 13.17
C ILE A 45 -15.76 1.04 13.67
N PRO A 46 -16.00 0.83 14.97
CA PRO A 46 -17.36 0.72 15.50
C PRO A 46 -18.17 1.98 15.16
N GLU A 47 -19.43 1.77 14.75
CA GLU A 47 -20.38 2.79 14.29
C GLU A 47 -20.66 3.90 15.33
N ASP A 48 -20.17 3.75 16.57
CA ASP A 48 -20.36 4.66 17.69
C ASP A 48 -19.37 5.86 17.72
N GLU A 49 -18.36 5.91 16.84
CA GLU A 49 -17.42 7.04 16.74
C GLU A 49 -17.86 8.07 15.66
N PRO A 50 -18.00 9.37 16.00
CA PRO A 50 -18.51 10.41 15.10
C PRO A 50 -17.55 10.77 13.93
N SER A 51 -16.34 10.22 13.89
CA SER A 51 -15.37 10.40 12.80
C SER A 51 -15.70 9.61 11.53
N SER A 52 -16.61 8.64 11.62
CA SER A 52 -17.03 7.75 10.52
C SER A 52 -17.74 8.46 9.35
N THR A 53 -18.06 9.76 9.49
CA THR A 53 -18.73 10.58 8.46
C THR A 53 -17.77 11.56 7.75
N GLY A 54 -16.46 11.50 8.04
CA GLY A 54 -15.43 12.34 7.41
C GLY A 54 -14.95 11.84 6.04
N SER A 55 -14.02 12.59 5.44
CA SER A 55 -13.35 12.21 4.17
C SER A 55 -12.61 10.88 4.23
N GLU A 56 -12.19 10.44 5.42
CA GLU A 56 -11.50 9.17 5.66
C GLU A 56 -12.42 7.97 5.35
N GLY A 57 -13.66 7.98 5.84
CA GLY A 57 -14.64 6.91 5.55
C GLY A 57 -14.99 6.80 4.06
N ILE A 58 -15.09 7.94 3.36
CA ILE A 58 -15.30 7.97 1.91
C ILE A 58 -14.07 7.39 1.18
N THR A 59 -12.87 7.75 1.61
CA THR A 59 -11.62 7.29 1.00
C THR A 59 -11.44 5.79 1.19
N ASP A 60 -11.77 5.26 2.36
CA ASP A 60 -11.74 3.83 2.65
C ASP A 60 -12.75 3.04 1.81
N ALA A 61 -13.99 3.54 1.73
CA ALA A 61 -15.04 2.93 0.93
C ALA A 61 -14.63 2.89 -0.57
N MET A 62 -14.10 4.00 -1.10
CA MET A 62 -13.62 4.09 -2.47
C MET A 62 -12.41 3.18 -2.72
N THR A 63 -11.49 3.08 -1.75
CA THR A 63 -10.32 2.20 -1.82
C THR A 63 -10.74 0.74 -1.92
N LEU A 64 -11.65 0.29 -1.04
CA LEU A 64 -12.13 -1.09 -1.04
C LEU A 64 -12.93 -1.42 -2.31
N ALA A 65 -13.79 -0.50 -2.75
CA ALA A 65 -14.55 -0.68 -3.99
C ALA A 65 -13.64 -0.80 -5.22
N THR A 66 -12.60 0.04 -5.29
CA THR A 66 -11.62 0.02 -6.38
C THR A 66 -10.81 -1.28 -6.37
N TRP A 67 -10.36 -1.74 -5.21
CA TRP A 67 -9.64 -3.01 -5.07
C TRP A 67 -10.46 -4.21 -5.55
N ARG A 68 -11.74 -4.28 -5.14
CA ARG A 68 -12.65 -5.36 -5.59
C ARG A 68 -12.83 -5.35 -7.10
N ALA A 69 -13.12 -4.18 -7.67
CA ALA A 69 -13.29 -4.04 -9.11
C ALA A 69 -11.99 -4.40 -9.88
N ALA A 70 -10.82 -4.04 -9.35
CA ALA A 70 -9.54 -4.36 -9.95
C ALA A 70 -9.29 -5.87 -10.01
N ASN A 71 -9.57 -6.59 -8.92
CA ASN A 71 -9.40 -8.04 -8.86
C ASN A 71 -10.45 -8.78 -9.68
N GLU A 72 -11.72 -8.36 -9.63
CA GLU A 72 -12.79 -8.99 -10.41
C GLU A 72 -12.61 -8.84 -11.92
N LEU A 73 -12.00 -7.73 -12.35
CA LEU A 73 -11.76 -7.42 -13.77
C LEU A 73 -10.32 -7.73 -14.23
N ASP A 74 -9.46 -8.25 -13.35
CA ASP A 74 -8.04 -8.53 -13.62
C ASP A 74 -7.31 -7.32 -14.23
N LEU A 75 -7.44 -6.15 -13.59
CA LEU A 75 -6.82 -4.92 -14.07
C LEU A 75 -5.32 -4.92 -13.83
N ALA A 76 -4.55 -4.60 -14.87
CA ALA A 76 -3.09 -4.54 -14.78
C ALA A 76 -2.55 -3.32 -14.01
N ALA A 77 -3.36 -2.27 -13.79
CA ALA A 77 -2.91 -1.04 -13.15
C ALA A 77 -4.07 -0.24 -12.55
N LEU A 78 -3.76 0.53 -11.50
CA LEU A 78 -4.64 1.51 -10.87
C LEU A 78 -4.06 2.92 -11.01
N LEU A 79 -4.88 3.88 -11.44
CA LEU A 79 -4.51 5.30 -11.53
C LEU A 79 -5.14 6.07 -10.37
N CYS A 80 -4.31 6.45 -9.39
CA CYS A 80 -4.73 7.27 -8.26
C CYS A 80 -4.48 8.75 -8.56
N ILE A 81 -5.54 9.56 -8.59
CA ILE A 81 -5.45 11.03 -8.69
C ILE A 81 -5.73 11.60 -7.30
N SER A 82 -4.73 12.26 -6.70
CA SER A 82 -4.88 12.84 -5.37
C SER A 82 -4.12 14.15 -5.24
N GLY A 83 -4.70 15.13 -4.54
CA GLY A 83 -4.05 16.39 -4.17
C GLY A 83 -3.26 16.34 -2.86
N SER A 84 -3.48 15.30 -2.03
CA SER A 84 -2.88 15.11 -0.71
C SER A 84 -2.33 13.70 -0.45
N VAL A 85 -2.46 12.80 -1.43
CA VAL A 85 -2.04 11.38 -1.40
C VAL A 85 -2.75 10.54 -0.31
N LEU A 86 -4.01 10.84 -0.02
CA LEU A 86 -4.81 10.10 0.98
C LEU A 86 -5.40 8.77 0.47
N LEU A 87 -5.22 8.41 -0.81
CA LEU A 87 -5.69 7.12 -1.31
C LEU A 87 -4.82 6.01 -0.72
N PHE A 88 -5.41 5.21 0.15
CA PHE A 88 -4.74 4.09 0.78
C PHE A 88 -4.45 2.99 -0.23
N ASP A 89 -3.24 2.45 -0.22
CA ASP A 89 -2.91 1.27 -1.00
C ASP A 89 -3.27 0.01 -0.19
N PRO A 90 -4.32 -0.73 -0.57
CA PRO A 90 -4.76 -1.92 0.15
C PRO A 90 -3.70 -3.03 0.14
N TRP A 91 -2.71 -2.97 -0.76
CA TRP A 91 -1.62 -3.95 -0.85
C TRP A 91 -0.47 -3.64 0.11
N LEU A 92 -0.16 -2.37 0.37
CA LEU A 92 0.98 -1.97 1.20
C LEU A 92 0.61 -1.69 2.66
N GLY A 93 -0.65 -1.45 2.99
CA GLY A 93 -1.04 -1.18 4.38
C GLY A 93 -0.57 0.18 4.91
N PHE A 94 -0.07 1.07 4.06
CA PHE A 94 0.49 2.37 4.42
C PHE A 94 -0.33 3.52 3.84
N ASP A 95 -0.48 4.57 4.65
CA ASP A 95 -0.87 5.90 4.18
C ASP A 95 0.37 6.55 3.56
N LEU A 96 0.39 6.73 2.23
CA LEU A 96 1.51 7.32 1.50
C LEU A 96 1.51 8.85 1.72
N THR A 97 1.76 9.27 2.96
CA THR A 97 1.99 10.68 3.28
C THR A 97 3.28 11.15 2.62
N TYR A 98 3.11 11.88 1.52
CA TYR A 98 4.20 12.59 0.85
C TYR A 98 4.67 13.72 1.77
N GLN A 99 5.85 13.58 2.40
CA GLN A 99 6.55 14.73 2.96
C GLN A 99 6.98 15.63 1.80
N SER A 100 6.46 16.86 1.81
CA SER A 100 6.88 17.94 0.93
C SER A 100 8.40 18.11 0.99
N TRP A 101 9.05 18.01 -0.15
CA TRP A 101 10.42 18.50 -0.32
C TRP A 101 10.37 20.03 -0.36
N GLU A 102 10.65 20.67 0.78
CA GLU A 102 11.32 21.97 0.83
C GLU A 102 12.80 21.76 1.19
#